data_AF-A0A6N0LMF7-F1
#
_entry.id   AF-A0A6N0LMF7-F1
#
_cell.length_a   1.000
_cell.length_b   1.000
_cell.length_c   1.000
_cell.angle_alpha   90.00
_cell.angle_beta   90.00
_cell.angle_gamma   90.00
#
_symmetry.space_group_name_H-M   'P 1'
#
loop_
_entity.id
_entity.type
_entity.pdbx_description
1 polymer ?
#
loop_
_entity_poly.entity_id
_entity_poly.type
_entity_poly.pdbx_seq_one_letter_code
_entity_poly.pdbx_strand_id
1 'polypeptide(L)'
;MVTLKIRSLYQEMTEEQSLKFIGKTPLLDEERYISTSGPLYCPNEVLLKVQQAFENNDANVIRAVTDDAEDDIFDLDEFTVLDNGGNRFTLDEFQIFLHALKDGGKHYRSSEWCHTSQQEWVACDVYVFNLEYWTEGVGRPNYADFYLKYCISSEGTVYLVCSCHFSKFR
;
A
#
# COMPACT_ATOMS: atom_id res chain seq x y z
N MET A 1 3.38 7.46 26.27
CA MET A 1 3.11 7.17 24.85
C MET A 1 3.89 5.93 24.50
N VAL A 2 3.21 4.84 24.12
CA VAL A 2 3.90 3.66 23.59
C VAL A 2 4.22 3.98 22.15
N THR A 3 5.50 4.24 21.86
CA THR A 3 6.00 4.29 20.48
C THR A 3 5.82 2.87 19.95
N LEU A 4 4.86 2.68 19.05
CA LEU A 4 4.61 1.40 18.41
C LEU A 4 5.83 1.10 17.55
N LYS A 5 6.69 0.19 18.01
CA LYS A 5 7.76 -0.35 17.18
C LYS A 5 7.13 -1.25 16.13
N ILE A 6 6.88 -0.71 14.94
CA ILE A 6 6.33 -1.46 13.82
C ILE A 6 7.43 -2.39 13.31
N ARG A 7 7.34 -3.66 13.68
CA ARG A 7 8.17 -4.74 13.14
C ARG A 7 7.34 -5.53 12.14
N SER A 8 7.88 -5.76 10.94
CA SER A 8 7.20 -6.63 9.99
C SER A 8 7.13 -8.05 10.54
N LEU A 9 5.97 -8.70 10.40
CA LEU A 9 5.75 -10.09 10.82
C LEU A 9 6.68 -11.09 10.11
N TYR A 10 7.17 -10.76 8.92
CA TYR A 10 7.92 -11.70 8.05
C TYR A 10 9.39 -11.34 7.88
N GLN A 11 9.74 -10.06 7.92
CA GLN A 11 11.12 -9.62 7.73
C GLN A 11 11.47 -8.48 8.69
N GLU A 12 12.22 -8.81 9.74
CA GLU A 12 12.86 -7.79 10.56
C GLU A 12 14.17 -7.32 9.93
N MET A 13 14.51 -6.06 10.17
CA MET A 13 15.82 -5.54 9.80
C MET A 13 16.86 -6.14 10.74
N THR A 14 17.96 -6.66 10.21
CA THR A 14 19.06 -7.14 11.06
C THR A 14 19.72 -5.96 11.78
N GLU A 15 20.38 -6.22 12.91
CA GLU A 15 21.10 -5.18 13.65
C GLU A 15 22.14 -4.47 12.77
N GLU A 16 22.83 -5.21 11.89
CA GLU A 16 23.78 -4.66 10.92
C GLU A 16 23.10 -3.73 9.90
N GLN A 17 21.93 -4.12 9.37
CA GLN A 17 21.14 -3.28 8.47
C GLN A 17 20.62 -2.04 9.18
N SER A 18 20.12 -2.19 10.42
CA SER A 18 19.66 -1.07 11.24
C SER A 18 20.76 -0.05 11.46
N LEU A 19 21.97 -0.49 11.83
CA LEU A 19 23.14 0.38 12.00
C LEU A 19 23.50 1.14 10.71
N LYS A 20 23.37 0.51 9.54
CA LYS A 20 23.61 1.15 8.24
C LYS A 20 22.61 2.26 7.93
N PHE A 21 21.39 2.15 8.44
CA PHE A 21 20.30 3.09 8.11
C PHE A 21 20.14 4.21 9.15
N ILE A 22 20.85 4.16 10.29
CA ILE A 22 20.87 5.26 11.26
C ILE A 22 21.35 6.55 10.58
N GLY A 23 20.49 7.57 10.59
CA GLY A 23 20.78 8.88 10.02
C GLY A 23 20.84 8.93 8.49
N LYS A 24 20.50 7.84 7.78
CA LYS A 24 20.41 7.82 6.32
C LYS A 24 18.96 7.97 5.88
N THR A 25 18.62 9.13 5.32
CA THR A 25 17.39 9.32 4.52
C THR A 25 17.68 10.34 3.40
N PRO A 26 17.42 10.01 2.12
CA PRO A 26 16.90 8.74 1.59
C PRO A 26 17.99 7.64 1.46
N LEU A 27 17.56 6.37 1.37
CA LEU A 27 18.45 5.24 1.02
C LEU A 27 18.87 5.30 -0.46
N LEU A 28 20.02 4.70 -0.77
CA LEU A 28 20.34 4.36 -2.16
C LEU A 28 19.42 3.24 -2.64
N ASP A 29 19.07 3.23 -3.93
CA ASP A 29 18.12 2.25 -4.49
C ASP A 29 18.54 0.80 -4.23
N GLU A 30 19.83 0.50 -4.31
CA GLU A 30 20.41 -0.82 -4.02
C GLU A 30 20.29 -1.27 -2.55
N GLU A 31 20.20 -0.32 -1.61
CA GLU A 31 19.97 -0.59 -0.19
C GLU A 31 18.47 -0.67 0.14
N ARG A 32 17.62 -0.09 -0.72
CA ARG A 32 16.17 0.02 -0.52
C ARG A 32 15.44 -1.29 -0.76
N TYR A 33 15.82 -2.04 -1.79
CA TYR A 33 15.11 -3.26 -2.18
C TYR A 33 15.54 -4.49 -1.37
N ILE A 34 14.56 -5.30 -0.99
CA ILE A 34 14.75 -6.58 -0.30
C ILE A 34 14.82 -7.68 -1.35
N SER A 35 15.89 -8.47 -1.34
CA SER A 35 16.07 -9.58 -2.28
C SER A 35 15.15 -10.74 -1.88
N THR A 36 14.12 -10.98 -2.69
CA THR A 36 13.14 -12.06 -2.52
C THR A 36 12.66 -12.54 -3.89
N SER A 37 12.19 -13.79 -3.98
CA SER A 37 11.63 -14.36 -5.21
C SER A 37 10.16 -13.97 -5.46
N GLY A 38 9.53 -13.28 -4.52
CA GLY A 38 8.14 -12.84 -4.58
C GLY A 38 7.76 -12.00 -3.35
N PRO A 39 6.47 -11.70 -3.17
CA PRO A 39 5.97 -10.95 -2.03
C PRO A 39 6.46 -11.50 -0.68
N LEU A 40 6.79 -10.61 0.26
CA LEU A 40 7.04 -10.97 1.65
C LEU A 40 5.76 -11.49 2.33
N TYR A 41 4.61 -10.96 1.91
CA TYR A 41 3.29 -11.30 2.42
C TYR A 41 2.50 -12.10 1.38
N CYS A 42 1.92 -13.24 1.76
CA CYS A 42 1.07 -14.01 0.86
C CYS A 42 -0.15 -13.17 0.41
N PRO A 43 -0.30 -12.85 -0.90
CA PRO A 43 -1.34 -11.91 -1.37
C PRO A 43 -2.75 -12.33 -0.97
N ASN A 44 -3.04 -13.63 -1.05
CA ASN A 44 -4.36 -14.18 -0.72
C ASN A 44 -4.68 -14.06 0.78
N GLU A 45 -3.68 -14.24 1.65
CA GLU A 45 -3.86 -14.13 3.10
C GLU A 45 -4.08 -12.68 3.52
N VAL A 46 -3.34 -11.75 2.91
CA VAL A 46 -3.52 -10.31 3.15
C VAL A 46 -4.89 -9.86 2.67
N LEU A 47 -5.30 -10.28 1.47
CA LEU A 47 -6.62 -9.92 0.94
C LEU A 47 -7.76 -10.44 1.83
N LEU A 48 -7.68 -11.69 2.29
CA LEU A 48 -8.66 -12.26 3.21
C LEU A 48 -8.73 -11.46 4.52
N LYS A 49 -7.57 -11.09 5.07
CA LYS A 49 -7.50 -10.30 6.30
C LYS A 49 -8.14 -8.92 6.14
N VAL A 50 -7.84 -8.25 5.03
CA VAL A 50 -8.39 -6.93 4.73
C VAL A 50 -9.90 -7.01 4.50
N GLN A 51 -10.37 -8.03 3.76
CA GLN A 51 -11.81 -8.27 3.58
C GLN A 51 -12.53 -8.44 4.92
N GLN A 52 -12.00 -9.28 5.81
CA GLN A 52 -12.59 -9.49 7.14
C GLN A 52 -12.63 -8.22 7.97
N ALA A 53 -11.63 -7.34 7.84
CA ALA A 53 -11.63 -6.07 8.55
C ALA A 53 -12.76 -5.15 8.09
N PHE A 54 -12.98 -5.05 6.78
CA PHE A 54 -14.07 -4.26 6.19
C PHE A 54 -15.44 -4.81 6.59
N GLU A 55 -15.63 -6.12 6.50
CA GLU A 55 -16.88 -6.79 6.91
C GLU A 55 -17.21 -6.56 8.40
N ASN A 56 -16.18 -6.47 9.24
CA ASN A 56 -16.32 -6.21 10.68
C ASN A 56 -16.29 -4.71 11.05
N ASN A 57 -16.15 -3.80 10.08
CA ASN A 57 -15.97 -2.38 10.29
C ASN A 57 -14.81 -2.04 11.26
N ASP A 58 -13.72 -2.82 11.18
CA ASP A 58 -12.52 -2.62 12.01
C ASP A 58 -11.59 -1.58 11.39
N ALA A 59 -11.86 -0.31 11.73
CA ALA A 59 -11.08 0.84 11.29
C ALA A 59 -9.59 0.80 11.71
N ASN A 60 -9.18 -0.14 12.56
CA ASN A 60 -7.77 -0.23 12.99
C ASN A 60 -6.89 -1.04 12.05
N VAL A 61 -7.46 -1.79 11.10
CA VAL A 61 -6.70 -2.73 10.28
C VAL A 61 -5.96 -2.05 9.14
N ILE A 62 -6.52 -1.00 8.53
CA ILE A 62 -5.86 -0.19 7.52
C ILE A 62 -5.57 1.18 8.10
N ARG A 63 -4.32 1.61 8.03
CA ARG A 63 -3.90 2.92 8.53
C ARG A 63 -2.92 3.59 7.57
N ALA A 64 -3.30 4.77 7.10
CA ALA A 64 -2.33 5.72 6.56
C ALA A 64 -1.32 6.07 7.67
N VAL A 65 -0.05 6.18 7.28
CA VAL A 65 1.06 6.45 8.21
C VAL A 65 1.99 7.56 7.70
N THR A 66 1.62 8.19 6.59
CA THR A 66 2.19 9.42 6.05
C THR A 66 1.05 10.34 5.66
N ASP A 67 1.22 11.65 5.85
CA ASP A 67 0.22 12.67 5.49
C ASP A 67 -0.17 12.54 4.00
N ASP A 68 0.82 12.35 3.11
CA ASP A 68 0.58 12.13 1.67
C ASP A 68 -0.33 10.93 1.38
N ALA A 69 -0.26 9.86 2.19
CA ALA A 69 -1.09 8.68 2.00
C ALA A 69 -2.50 8.89 2.57
N GLU A 70 -2.66 9.75 3.58
CA GLU A 70 -3.96 10.14 4.10
C GLU A 70 -4.69 11.02 3.07
N ASP A 71 -3.98 11.98 2.45
CA ASP A 71 -4.50 12.80 1.36
C ASP A 71 -4.87 11.94 0.14
N ASP A 72 -3.98 11.02 -0.29
CA ASP A 72 -4.24 10.11 -1.42
C ASP A 72 -5.47 9.20 -1.18
N ILE A 73 -5.71 8.77 0.07
CA ILE A 73 -6.91 7.99 0.45
C ILE A 73 -8.15 8.87 0.45
N PHE A 74 -8.04 10.09 0.98
CA PHE A 74 -9.14 11.05 1.02
C PHE A 74 -9.66 11.33 -0.39
N ASP A 75 -8.75 11.50 -1.36
CA ASP A 75 -9.10 11.78 -2.75
C ASP A 75 -9.76 10.58 -3.48
N LEU A 76 -9.78 9.37 -2.91
CA LEU A 76 -10.34 8.18 -3.57
C LEU A 76 -11.83 8.29 -3.88
N ASP A 77 -12.57 8.99 -3.03
CA ASP A 77 -14.03 9.11 -3.15
C ASP A 77 -14.46 10.01 -4.33
N GLU A 78 -13.55 10.85 -4.84
CA GLU A 78 -13.73 11.67 -6.03
C GLU A 78 -13.74 10.84 -7.33
N PHE A 79 -13.25 9.60 -7.28
CA PHE A 79 -13.09 8.74 -8.45
C PHE A 79 -14.16 7.66 -8.53
N THR A 80 -14.80 7.59 -9.70
CA THR A 80 -15.62 6.43 -10.08
C THR A 80 -14.82 5.52 -11.01
N VAL A 81 -14.59 4.28 -10.60
CA VAL A 81 -13.85 3.28 -11.38
C VAL A 81 -14.81 2.31 -12.07
N LEU A 82 -14.37 1.72 -13.19
CA LEU A 82 -15.10 0.64 -13.86
C LEU A 82 -14.56 -0.74 -13.45
N ASP A 83 -15.47 -1.65 -13.12
CA ASP A 83 -15.12 -3.07 -12.95
C ASP A 83 -14.95 -3.76 -14.32
N ASN A 84 -14.53 -5.03 -14.31
CA ASN A 84 -14.36 -5.82 -15.53
C ASN A 84 -15.68 -6.03 -16.33
N GLY A 85 -16.84 -5.78 -15.71
CA GLY A 85 -18.17 -5.83 -16.32
C GLY A 85 -18.67 -4.46 -16.80
N GLY A 86 -17.89 -3.39 -16.62
CA GLY A 86 -18.28 -2.02 -16.95
C GLY A 86 -19.20 -1.36 -15.93
N ASN A 87 -19.38 -1.93 -14.75
CA ASN A 87 -20.14 -1.30 -13.67
C ASN A 87 -19.28 -0.25 -12.96
N ARG A 88 -19.94 0.84 -12.57
CA ARG A 88 -19.32 1.95 -11.85
C ARG A 88 -19.35 1.69 -10.34
N PHE A 89 -18.22 1.92 -9.67
CA PHE A 89 -18.13 1.90 -8.22
C PHE A 89 -17.17 2.99 -7.72
N THR A 90 -17.38 3.45 -6.50
CA THR A 90 -16.44 4.36 -5.81
C THR A 90 -15.26 3.57 -5.30
N LEU A 91 -14.05 4.11 -5.48
CA LEU A 91 -12.85 3.46 -4.99
C LEU A 91 -12.73 3.66 -3.47
N ASP A 92 -12.51 2.58 -2.73
CA ASP A 92 -12.16 2.59 -1.32
C ASP A 92 -10.87 1.78 -1.10
N GLU A 93 -10.37 1.73 0.14
CA GLU A 93 -9.12 1.05 0.44
C GLU A 93 -9.24 -0.47 0.21
N PHE A 94 -10.38 -1.09 0.48
CA PHE A 94 -10.58 -2.51 0.18
C PHE A 94 -10.45 -2.78 -1.31
N GLN A 95 -11.03 -1.93 -2.16
CA GLN A 95 -10.92 -2.06 -3.61
C GLN A 95 -9.47 -1.92 -4.08
N ILE A 96 -8.67 -1.02 -3.49
CA ILE A 96 -7.23 -0.93 -3.79
C ILE A 96 -6.53 -2.25 -3.48
N PHE A 97 -6.75 -2.82 -2.29
CA PHE A 97 -6.16 -4.12 -1.92
C PHE A 97 -6.65 -5.26 -2.81
N LEU A 98 -7.95 -5.29 -3.13
CA LEU A 98 -8.53 -6.29 -4.02
C LEU A 98 -7.89 -6.23 -5.42
N HIS A 99 -7.76 -5.05 -6.00
CA HIS A 99 -7.15 -4.88 -7.32
C HIS A 99 -5.66 -5.23 -7.32
N ALA A 100 -4.92 -4.84 -6.29
CA ALA A 100 -3.48 -5.13 -6.18
C ALA A 100 -3.20 -6.63 -5.98
N LEU A 101 -3.97 -7.30 -5.10
CA LEU A 101 -3.63 -8.63 -4.58
C LEU A 101 -4.36 -9.78 -5.28
N LYS A 102 -5.44 -9.52 -6.01
CA LYS A 102 -6.15 -10.57 -6.77
C LYS A 102 -5.23 -11.28 -7.76
N ASP A 103 -5.67 -12.43 -8.23
CA ASP A 103 -4.94 -13.27 -9.17
C ASP A 103 -3.54 -13.67 -8.66
N GLY A 104 -3.42 -13.85 -7.34
CA GLY A 104 -2.17 -14.24 -6.69
C GLY A 104 -1.10 -13.15 -6.66
N GLY A 105 -1.51 -11.86 -6.65
CA GLY A 105 -0.59 -10.74 -6.56
C GLY A 105 0.20 -10.47 -7.84
N LYS A 106 -0.41 -10.70 -9.02
CA LYS A 106 0.23 -10.44 -10.33
C LYS A 106 0.77 -9.02 -10.52
N HIS A 107 0.29 -8.08 -9.72
CA HIS A 107 0.71 -6.68 -9.71
C HIS A 107 1.92 -6.41 -8.80
N TYR A 108 2.46 -7.44 -8.14
CA TYR A 108 3.64 -7.33 -7.30
C TYR A 108 4.82 -6.77 -8.10
N ARG A 109 5.45 -5.74 -7.55
CA ARG A 109 6.58 -5.05 -8.16
C ARG A 109 7.89 -5.38 -7.46
N SER A 110 7.92 -5.27 -6.14
CA SER A 110 9.13 -5.45 -5.32
C SER A 110 8.79 -5.44 -3.83
N SER A 111 9.74 -5.86 -3.02
CA SER A 111 9.72 -5.61 -1.57
C SER A 111 10.83 -4.63 -1.22
N GLU A 112 10.56 -3.68 -0.32
CA GLU A 112 11.50 -2.61 0.00
C GLU A 112 11.41 -2.14 1.46
N TRP A 113 12.54 -1.65 1.96
CA TRP A 113 12.62 -0.94 3.23
C TRP A 113 12.05 0.46 3.09
N CYS A 114 11.04 0.76 3.92
CA CYS A 114 10.36 2.05 3.96
C CYS A 114 10.55 2.70 5.31
N HIS A 115 10.72 4.03 5.31
CA HIS A 115 10.85 4.83 6.52
C HIS A 115 9.51 5.48 6.84
N THR A 116 8.96 5.22 8.02
CA THR A 116 7.69 5.78 8.46
C THR A 116 7.85 7.18 9.07
N SER A 117 6.76 7.93 9.20
CA SER A 117 6.73 9.21 9.94
C SER A 117 7.18 9.08 11.40
N GLN A 118 7.08 7.87 11.97
CA GLN A 118 7.53 7.54 13.34
C GLN A 118 9.02 7.22 13.42
N GLN A 119 9.78 7.44 12.33
CA GLN A 119 11.22 7.19 12.22
C GLN A 119 11.62 5.71 12.32
N GLU A 120 10.73 4.83 11.87
CA GLU A 120 10.97 3.39 11.90
C GLU A 120 11.07 2.80 10.50
N TRP A 121 11.98 1.84 10.35
CA TRP A 121 12.14 1.10 9.11
C TRP A 121 11.25 -0.14 9.11
N VAL A 122 10.46 -0.29 8.05
CA VAL A 122 9.56 -1.42 7.86
C VAL A 122 9.79 -2.07 6.51
N ALA A 123 9.68 -3.40 6.45
CA ALA A 123 9.71 -4.14 5.19
C ALA A 123 8.32 -4.10 4.56
N CYS A 124 8.19 -3.52 3.37
CA CYS A 124 6.93 -3.42 2.66
C CYS A 124 6.95 -4.26 1.38
N ASP A 125 5.78 -4.76 0.98
CA ASP A 125 5.54 -5.14 -0.42
C ASP A 125 4.95 -3.97 -1.19
N VAL A 126 5.34 -3.85 -2.45
CA VAL A 126 4.87 -2.82 -3.39
C VAL A 126 4.18 -3.49 -4.56
N TYR A 127 2.99 -3.02 -4.88
CA TYR A 127 2.17 -3.45 -6.01
C TYR A 127 1.86 -2.25 -6.88
N VAL A 128 1.93 -2.44 -8.21
CA VAL A 128 1.66 -1.38 -9.19
C VAL A 128 0.63 -1.86 -10.19
N PHE A 129 -0.44 -1.09 -10.35
CA PHE A 129 -1.52 -1.39 -11.28
C PHE A 129 -2.16 -0.11 -11.80
N ASN A 130 -2.83 -0.21 -12.94
CA ASN A 130 -3.52 0.91 -13.56
C ASN A 130 -5.04 0.66 -13.53
N LEU A 131 -5.82 1.69 -13.23
CA LEU A 131 -7.28 1.65 -13.33
C LEU A 131 -7.79 2.72 -14.28
N GLU A 132 -8.83 2.36 -15.03
CA GLU A 132 -9.66 3.33 -15.75
C GLU A 132 -10.65 3.98 -14.77
N TYR A 133 -10.67 5.30 -14.71
CA TYR A 133 -11.54 6.06 -13.82
C TYR A 133 -12.25 7.21 -14.54
N TRP A 134 -13.35 7.64 -13.94
CA TRP A 134 -14.15 8.77 -14.38
C TRP A 134 -14.20 9.81 -13.26
N THR A 135 -13.92 11.05 -13.64
CA THR A 135 -14.15 12.24 -12.80
C THR A 135 -15.33 13.01 -13.34
N GLU A 136 -16.12 13.60 -12.44
CA GLU A 136 -17.24 14.43 -12.83
C GLU A 136 -16.76 15.61 -13.71
N GLY A 137 -17.51 15.92 -14.78
CA GLY A 137 -17.19 17.03 -15.68
C GLY A 137 -16.21 16.74 -16.82
N VAL A 138 -15.52 15.59 -16.85
CA VAL A 138 -14.49 15.30 -17.89
C VAL A 138 -15.05 14.67 -19.17
N GLY A 139 -16.22 14.02 -19.14
CA GLY A 139 -16.89 13.51 -20.34
C GLY A 139 -16.18 12.37 -21.10
N ARG A 140 -15.04 11.88 -20.60
CA ARG A 140 -14.26 10.74 -21.12
C ARG A 140 -13.55 10.01 -19.95
N PRO A 141 -13.18 8.73 -20.10
CA PRO A 141 -12.40 8.02 -19.09
C PRO A 141 -10.97 8.55 -19.02
N ASN A 142 -10.36 8.44 -17.84
CA ASN A 142 -8.95 8.68 -17.54
C ASN A 142 -8.30 7.41 -17.00
N TYR A 143 -6.98 7.44 -16.80
CA TYR A 143 -6.21 6.32 -16.28
C TYR A 143 -5.31 6.78 -15.13
N ALA A 144 -5.26 6.02 -14.04
CA ALA A 144 -4.42 6.31 -12.88
C ALA A 144 -3.52 5.12 -12.56
N ASP A 145 -2.26 5.41 -12.27
CA ASP A 145 -1.31 4.43 -11.76
C ASP A 145 -1.36 4.43 -10.23
N PHE A 146 -1.69 3.27 -9.67
CA PHE A 146 -1.77 3.04 -8.23
C PHE A 146 -0.52 2.32 -7.77
N TYR A 147 0.08 2.82 -6.68
CA TYR A 147 1.20 2.19 -6.00
C TYR A 147 0.75 1.80 -4.59
N LEU A 148 0.27 0.58 -4.43
CA LEU A 148 -0.03 0.05 -3.10
C LEU A 148 1.28 -0.41 -2.45
N LYS A 149 1.61 0.21 -1.31
CA LYS A 149 2.76 -0.16 -0.49
C LYS A 149 2.30 -0.41 0.93
N TYR A 150 2.52 -1.62 1.46
CA TYR A 150 2.08 -1.98 2.80
C TYR A 150 3.06 -2.92 3.51
N CYS A 151 2.96 -2.93 4.83
CA CYS A 151 3.56 -3.92 5.73
C CYS A 151 2.51 -4.44 6.72
N ILE A 152 2.84 -5.51 7.46
CA ILE A 152 2.00 -6.03 8.54
C ILE A 152 2.83 -6.08 9.81
N SER A 153 2.35 -5.47 10.90
CA SER A 153 3.09 -5.48 12.16
C SER A 153 3.10 -6.85 12.84
N SER A 154 3.91 -6.96 13.90
CA SER A 154 3.91 -8.08 14.85
C SER A 154 2.54 -8.35 15.48
N GLU A 155 1.71 -7.33 15.68
CA GLU A 155 0.34 -7.46 16.20
C GLU A 155 -0.65 -7.89 15.10
N GLY A 156 -0.20 -7.94 13.85
CA GLY A 156 -0.99 -8.32 12.70
C GLY A 156 -1.72 -7.14 12.05
N THR A 157 -1.57 -5.91 12.51
CA THR A 157 -2.19 -4.74 11.88
C THR A 157 -1.52 -4.46 10.53
N VAL A 158 -2.30 -4.16 9.49
CA VAL A 158 -1.75 -3.80 8.16
C VAL A 158 -1.41 -2.31 8.19
N TYR A 159 -0.12 -2.00 8.18
CA TYR A 159 0.39 -0.63 8.24
C TYR A 159 0.91 -0.19 6.87
N LEU A 160 0.73 1.11 6.59
CA LEU A 160 1.21 1.82 5.41
C LEU A 160 0.39 1.50 4.14
N VAL A 161 -0.09 2.55 3.48
CA VAL A 161 -1.16 2.52 2.47
C VAL A 161 -0.73 3.32 1.22
N CYS A 162 -1.42 3.05 0.11
CA CYS A 162 -1.28 3.60 -1.24
C CYS A 162 -0.55 4.93 -1.31
N SER A 163 0.44 5.01 -2.21
CA SER A 163 0.66 6.27 -2.92
C SER A 163 -0.08 6.17 -4.25
N CYS A 164 -1.06 7.03 -4.45
CA CYS A 164 -1.94 7.01 -5.59
C CYS A 164 -1.51 8.15 -6.52
N HIS A 165 -0.68 7.86 -7.53
CA HIS A 165 -0.23 8.87 -8.48
C HIS A 165 -1.26 9.03 -9.60
N PHE A 166 -2.33 9.76 -9.31
CA PHE A 166 -3.27 10.18 -10.35
C PHE A 166 -2.51 11.01 -11.37
N SER A 167 -2.66 10.72 -12.66
CA SER A 167 -2.20 11.65 -13.69
C SER A 167 -3.06 12.91 -13.53
N LYS A 168 -2.58 13.89 -12.75
CA LYS A 168 -3.20 15.22 -12.72
C LYS A 168 -3.18 15.69 -14.17
N PHE A 169 -4.36 15.96 -14.70
CA PHE A 169 -4.55 16.51 -16.04
C PHE A 169 -3.44 17.50 -16.38
N ARG A 170 -2.70 17.22 -17.45
CA ARG A 170 -1.92 18.23 -18.16
C ARG A 170 -2.84 18.95 -19.13
#